data_AF-A0A6P3WR23-F1
#
_entry.id   AF-A0A6P3WR23-F1
#
_cell.length_a   1.000
_cell.length_b   1.000
_cell.length_c   1.000
_cell.angle_alpha   90.00
_cell.angle_beta   90.00
_cell.angle_gamma   90.00
#
_symmetry.space_group_name_H-M   'P 1'
#
loop_
_entity.id
_entity.type
_entity.pdbx_description
1 polymer ?
#
loop_
_entity_poly.entity_id
_entity_poly.type
_entity_poly.pdbx_seq_one_letter_code
_entity_poly.pdbx_strand_id
1 'polypeptide(L)'
;MSFHKFNPFTGRLKPATNFQPFYPLKTEQMMIYDTIKTKPATITAKADYCTDKPRTLDPKMWAKYKHFQSDLKKPVYLMGGRKDKVLFGITVALIAVSTAQSLYIVFTKYVTLK
;
A
#
# COMPACT_ATOMS: atom_id res chain seq x y z
N MET A 1 23.00 25.32 14.24
CA MET A 1 21.88 24.46 14.68
C MET A 1 20.97 24.21 13.49
N SER A 2 20.68 22.95 13.13
CA SER A 2 19.77 22.62 12.03
C SER A 2 18.36 22.38 12.57
N PHE A 3 17.38 23.14 12.08
CA PHE A 3 16.03 23.23 12.64
C PHE A 3 14.99 22.41 11.87
N HIS A 4 15.40 21.62 10.89
CA HIS A 4 14.50 20.85 10.03
C HIS A 4 14.81 19.37 10.20
N LYS A 5 13.91 18.65 10.87
CA LYS A 5 14.02 17.19 11.02
C LYS A 5 13.21 16.51 9.93
N PHE A 6 13.91 15.84 9.02
CA PHE A 6 13.29 15.02 7.99
C PHE A 6 12.61 13.79 8.62
N ASN A 7 11.36 13.54 8.26
CA ASN A 7 10.67 12.30 8.65
C ASN A 7 10.83 11.26 7.52
N PRO A 8 11.67 10.23 7.70
CA PRO A 8 11.90 9.24 6.65
C PRO A 8 10.67 8.36 6.37
N PHE A 9 9.72 8.29 7.31
CA PHE A 9 8.51 7.47 7.13
C PHE A 9 7.45 8.14 6.25
N THR A 10 7.35 9.47 6.29
CA THR A 10 6.37 10.22 5.48
C THR A 10 7.00 10.98 4.33
N GLY A 11 8.34 10.97 4.20
CA GLY A 11 9.09 11.73 3.20
C GLY A 11 8.96 13.25 3.31
N ARG A 12 8.47 13.77 4.45
CA ARG A 12 8.17 15.19 4.67
C ARG A 12 9.01 15.74 5.83
N LEU A 13 9.34 17.02 5.78
CA LEU A 13 9.97 17.72 6.90
C LEU A 13 8.96 17.89 8.04
N LYS A 14 9.35 17.59 9.28
CA LYS A 14 8.49 17.81 10.45
C LYS A 14 8.21 19.31 10.58
N PRO A 15 6.94 19.74 10.72
CA PRO A 15 6.62 21.15 10.92
C PRO A 15 7.26 21.64 12.22
N ALA A 16 7.96 22.77 12.16
CA ALA A 16 8.62 23.36 13.31
C ALA A 16 7.58 24.02 14.23
N THR A 17 7.66 23.74 15.53
CA THR A 17 6.74 24.27 16.54
C THR A 17 7.21 25.58 17.18
N ASN A 18 8.38 26.10 16.79
CA ASN A 18 8.89 27.38 17.29
C ASN A 18 8.42 28.52 16.37
N PHE A 19 7.75 29.50 16.98
CA PHE A 19 7.29 30.71 16.31
C PHE A 19 8.47 31.49 15.72
N GLN A 20 8.49 31.64 14.39
CA GLN A 20 9.35 32.61 13.73
C GLN A 20 8.50 33.81 13.28
N PRO A 21 9.04 35.04 13.27
CA PRO A 21 8.31 36.26 12.93
C PRO A 21 7.72 36.29 11.51
N PHE A 22 8.17 35.39 10.62
CA PHE A 22 7.80 35.35 9.21
C PHE A 22 6.91 34.16 8.81
N TYR A 23 6.30 33.45 9.75
CA TYR A 23 5.30 32.43 9.41
C TYR A 23 3.94 33.08 9.12
N PRO A 24 3.32 32.82 7.95
CA PRO A 24 1.99 33.38 7.66
C PRO A 24 0.93 32.75 8.58
N LEU A 25 0.07 33.59 9.15
CA LEU A 25 -1.02 33.23 10.07
C LEU A 25 -2.20 32.50 9.40
N LYS A 26 -2.04 32.03 8.16
CA LYS A 26 -3.04 31.24 7.42
C LYS A 26 -2.41 30.00 6.81
N THR A 27 -3.06 28.86 7.03
CA THR A 27 -2.61 27.50 6.71
C THR A 27 -2.69 27.14 5.23
N GLU A 28 -2.38 28.07 4.33
CA GLU A 28 -2.12 27.73 2.94
C GLU A 28 -0.61 27.59 2.80
N GLN A 29 -0.13 26.36 2.53
CA GLN A 29 1.30 26.10 2.31
C GLN A 29 1.76 26.78 1.01
N MET A 30 1.98 28.09 1.04
CA MET A 30 2.72 28.80 0.01
C MET A 30 4.21 28.61 0.29
N MET A 31 4.87 27.83 -0.55
CA MET A 31 6.31 27.67 -0.54
C MET A 31 6.94 29.00 -1.01
N ILE A 32 7.62 29.71 -0.10
CA ILE A 32 8.31 30.96 -0.43
C ILE A 32 9.64 30.58 -1.08
N TYR A 33 9.84 30.93 -2.36
CA TYR A 33 11.08 30.70 -3.08
C TYR A 33 12.03 31.88 -2.90
N ASP A 34 13.29 31.59 -2.61
CA ASP A 34 14.33 32.59 -2.34
C ASP A 34 14.70 33.43 -3.59
N THR A 35 14.32 32.98 -4.79
CA THR A 35 14.59 33.70 -6.05
C THR A 35 13.45 33.57 -7.07
N ILE A 36 13.15 34.63 -7.82
CA ILE A 36 12.10 34.66 -8.87
C ILE A 36 12.30 33.58 -9.96
N LYS A 37 13.53 33.10 -10.13
CA LYS A 37 13.87 32.06 -11.12
C LYS A 37 13.61 30.63 -10.64
N THR A 38 13.48 30.40 -9.33
CA THR A 38 13.18 29.07 -8.79
C THR A 38 11.67 28.85 -8.75
N LYS A 39 11.11 28.47 -9.89
CA LYS A 39 9.75 27.90 -9.90
C LYS A 39 9.81 26.50 -9.28
N PRO A 40 8.78 26.07 -8.53
CA PRO A 40 8.67 24.66 -8.18
C PRO A 40 8.71 23.85 -9.46
N ALA A 41 9.57 22.84 -9.52
CA ALA A 41 9.36 21.77 -10.48
C ALA A 41 8.01 21.17 -10.14
N THR A 42 6.98 21.51 -10.91
CA THR A 42 5.69 20.85 -10.85
C THR A 42 5.95 19.44 -11.36
N ILE A 43 6.34 18.56 -10.45
CA ILE A 43 6.24 17.13 -10.69
C ILE A 43 4.74 16.91 -10.63
N THR A 44 4.07 17.09 -11.77
CA THR A 44 2.82 16.37 -12.01
C THR A 44 3.22 14.93 -11.76
N ALA A 45 2.82 14.37 -10.61
CA ALA A 45 2.91 12.95 -10.39
C ALA A 45 2.02 12.38 -11.49
N LYS A 46 2.61 12.13 -12.66
CA LYS A 46 2.05 11.25 -13.65
C LYS A 46 1.80 9.99 -12.84
N ALA A 47 0.54 9.69 -12.56
CA ALA A 47 0.09 8.40 -12.07
C ALA A 47 0.29 7.33 -13.17
N ASP A 48 1.40 7.48 -13.89
CA ASP A 48 1.78 6.92 -15.17
C ASP A 48 3.24 6.49 -15.06
N TYR A 49 3.57 5.87 -13.92
CA TYR A 49 4.68 4.94 -13.80
C TYR A 49 4.56 3.76 -14.80
N CYS A 50 3.58 3.78 -15.73
CA CYS A 50 3.19 2.69 -16.59
C CYS A 50 2.79 3.05 -18.04
N THR A 51 3.12 4.22 -18.61
CA THR A 51 2.90 4.43 -20.06
C THR A 51 4.04 3.91 -20.92
N ASP A 52 5.29 4.11 -20.49
CA ASP A 52 6.46 3.70 -21.25
C ASP A 52 7.15 2.52 -20.56
N LYS A 53 7.28 1.41 -21.30
CA LYS A 53 7.92 0.18 -20.84
C LYS A 53 9.34 0.52 -20.35
N PRO A 54 9.71 0.23 -19.09
CA PRO A 54 11.12 0.35 -18.68
C PRO A 54 11.95 -0.53 -19.60
N ARG A 55 13.02 0.00 -20.20
CA ARG A 55 13.89 -0.72 -21.16
C ARG A 55 14.43 -2.05 -20.61
N THR A 56 14.41 -2.22 -19.29
CA THR A 56 14.90 -3.38 -18.54
C THR A 56 13.83 -4.42 -18.19
N LEU A 57 12.54 -4.17 -18.46
CA LEU A 57 11.46 -5.06 -18.02
C LEU A 57 11.00 -6.01 -19.14
N ASP A 58 11.02 -7.31 -18.85
CA ASP A 58 10.50 -8.35 -19.74
C ASP A 58 9.01 -8.06 -20.09
N PRO A 59 8.62 -8.07 -21.39
CA PRO A 59 7.22 -8.00 -21.81
C PRO A 59 6.24 -8.88 -21.02
N LYS A 60 6.66 -10.07 -20.57
CA LYS A 60 5.80 -10.96 -19.77
C LYS A 60 5.49 -10.39 -18.38
N MET A 61 6.45 -9.72 -17.76
CA MET A 61 6.25 -9.08 -16.46
C MET A 61 5.33 -7.86 -16.59
N TRP A 62 5.49 -7.09 -17.67
CA TRP A 62 4.59 -5.97 -17.96
C TRP A 62 3.13 -6.39 -18.09
N ALA A 63 2.87 -7.49 -18.79
CA ALA A 63 1.53 -8.04 -18.93
C ALA A 63 0.91 -8.39 -17.57
N LYS A 64 1.71 -8.94 -16.64
CA LYS A 64 1.25 -9.24 -15.28
C LYS A 64 0.94 -7.97 -14.49
N TYR A 65 1.80 -6.95 -14.54
CA TYR A 65 1.54 -5.68 -13.85
C TYR A 65 0.23 -5.06 -14.32
N LYS A 66 0.02 -4.99 -15.64
CA LYS A 66 -1.24 -4.47 -16.21
C LYS A 66 -2.44 -5.31 -15.78
N HIS A 67 -2.31 -6.63 -15.74
CA HIS A 67 -3.38 -7.53 -15.32
C HIS A 67 -3.79 -7.30 -13.85
N PHE A 68 -2.83 -7.24 -12.93
CA PHE A 68 -3.12 -7.02 -11.51
C PHE A 68 -3.51 -5.56 -11.16
N GLN A 69 -3.19 -4.60 -12.02
CA GLN A 69 -3.59 -3.20 -11.87
C GLN A 69 -4.91 -2.85 -12.58
N SER A 70 -5.51 -3.78 -13.33
CA SER A 70 -6.69 -3.52 -14.16
C SER A 70 -7.97 -3.23 -13.36
N ASP A 71 -8.11 -3.79 -12.17
CA ASP A 71 -9.31 -3.63 -11.33
C ASP A 71 -8.96 -3.55 -9.85
N LEU A 72 -8.73 -2.33 -9.36
CA LEU A 72 -8.40 -2.06 -7.96
C LEU A 72 -9.53 -2.42 -6.97
N LYS A 73 -10.75 -2.69 -7.45
CA LYS A 73 -11.87 -3.06 -6.58
C LYS A 73 -11.87 -4.55 -6.23
N LYS A 74 -11.19 -5.39 -7.01
CA LYS A 74 -11.10 -6.83 -6.74
C LYS A 74 -9.94 -7.13 -5.77
N PRO A 75 -10.12 -8.04 -4.81
CA PRO A 75 -9.02 -8.45 -3.96
C PRO A 75 -7.98 -9.24 -4.75
N VAL A 76 -6.69 -9.02 -4.44
CA VAL A 76 -5.55 -9.57 -5.20
C VAL A 76 -5.58 -11.09 -5.31
N TYR A 77 -6.02 -11.79 -4.27
CA TYR A 77 -6.09 -13.26 -4.24
C TYR A 77 -7.19 -13.85 -5.14
N LEU A 78 -8.03 -13.03 -5.78
CA LEU A 78 -9.03 -13.47 -6.78
C LEU A 78 -8.74 -12.91 -8.18
N MET A 79 -7.65 -12.15 -8.34
CA MET A 79 -7.37 -11.47 -9.60
C MET A 79 -6.97 -12.42 -10.74
N GLY A 80 -6.39 -13.60 -10.46
CA GLY A 80 -6.06 -14.62 -11.47
C GLY A 80 -7.29 -15.38 -12.01
N GLY A 81 -8.50 -15.03 -11.57
CA GLY A 81 -9.75 -15.51 -12.15
C GLY A 81 -10.24 -16.83 -11.56
N ARG A 82 -10.69 -17.76 -12.42
CA ARG A 82 -11.38 -18.99 -11.98
C ARG A 82 -10.46 -19.95 -11.22
N LYS A 83 -9.18 -20.03 -11.59
CA LYS A 83 -8.22 -20.94 -10.95
C LYS A 83 -7.99 -20.56 -9.49
N ASP A 84 -7.80 -19.28 -9.23
CA ASP A 84 -7.60 -18.76 -7.86
C ASP A 84 -8.82 -18.99 -6.98
N LYS A 85 -10.04 -18.83 -7.53
CA LYS A 85 -11.29 -19.13 -6.81
C LYS A 85 -11.40 -20.58 -6.38
N VAL A 86 -11.05 -21.52 -7.27
CA VAL A 86 -11.09 -22.95 -6.95
C VAL A 86 -10.05 -23.29 -5.90
N LEU A 87 -8.82 -22.79 -6.04
CA LEU A 87 -7.75 -23.03 -5.07
C LEU A 87 -8.10 -22.47 -3.69
N PHE A 88 -8.62 -21.24 -3.65
CA PHE A 88 -9.10 -20.63 -2.42
C PHE A 88 -10.24 -21.45 -1.79
N GLY A 89 -11.23 -21.86 -2.59
CA GLY A 89 -12.32 -22.71 -2.10
C GLY A 89 -11.84 -24.02 -1.47
N ILE A 90 -10.89 -24.71 -2.10
CA ILE A 90 -10.30 -25.94 -1.56
C ILE A 90 -9.58 -25.68 -0.24
N THR A 91 -8.79 -24.60 -0.15
CA THR A 91 -8.08 -24.27 1.10
C THR A 91 -9.04 -23.98 2.25
N VAL A 92 -10.12 -23.23 2.00
CA VAL A 92 -11.13 -22.92 3.01
C VAL A 92 -11.88 -24.18 3.46
N ALA A 93 -12.23 -25.07 2.52
CA ALA A 93 -12.88 -26.34 2.84
C ALA A 93 -11.99 -27.23 3.72
N LEU A 94 -10.71 -27.36 3.38
CA LEU A 94 -9.75 -28.13 4.16
C LEU A 94 -9.60 -27.57 5.58
N ILE A 95 -9.44 -26.24 5.71
CA ILE A 95 -9.36 -25.58 7.01
C ILE A 95 -10.61 -25.86 7.84
N ALA A 96 -11.80 -25.69 7.25
CA ALA A 96 -13.06 -25.92 7.96
C ALA A 96 -13.19 -27.37 8.48
N VAL A 97 -12.82 -28.36 7.66
CA VAL A 97 -12.83 -29.78 8.06
C VAL A 97 -11.83 -30.04 9.17
N SER A 98 -10.60 -29.54 9.05
CA SER A 98 -9.57 -29.70 10.08
C SER A 98 -9.97 -29.02 11.40
N THR A 99 -10.59 -27.84 11.34
CA THR A 99 -11.09 -27.14 12.54
C THR A 99 -12.23 -27.92 13.18
N ALA A 100 -13.17 -28.46 12.41
CA ALA A 100 -14.27 -29.28 12.94
C ALA A 100 -13.76 -30.56 13.62
N GLN A 101 -12.79 -31.25 13.01
CA GLN A 101 -12.16 -32.42 13.62
C GLN A 101 -11.41 -32.07 14.91
N SER A 102 -10.67 -30.96 14.91
CA SER A 102 -9.97 -30.48 16.11
C SER A 102 -10.94 -30.19 17.25
N LEU A 103 -12.05 -29.50 16.97
CA LEU A 103 -13.09 -29.22 17.95
C LEU A 103 -13.76 -30.49 18.48
N TYR A 104 -14.05 -31.47 17.61
CA TYR A 104 -14.61 -32.75 18.02
C TYR A 104 -13.71 -33.49 19.00
N ILE A 105 -12.40 -33.54 18.72
CA ILE A 105 -11.42 -34.19 19.60
C ILE A 105 -11.35 -33.48 20.94
N VAL A 106 -11.25 -32.15 20.94
CA VAL A 106 -11.19 -31.34 22.17
C VAL A 106 -12.46 -31.55 22.99
N PHE A 107 -13.64 -31.49 22.37
CA PHE A 107 -14.91 -31.65 23.07
C PHE A 107 -15.06 -33.05 23.67
N THR A 108 -14.77 -34.09 22.88
CA THR A 108 -14.83 -35.48 23.37
C THR A 108 -13.89 -35.69 24.54
N LYS A 109 -12.64 -35.20 24.46
CA LYS A 109 -11.65 -35.33 25.53
C LYS A 109 -12.03 -34.52 26.77
N TYR A 110 -12.59 -33.32 26.62
CA TYR A 110 -13.08 -32.51 27.75
C TYR A 110 -14.25 -33.16 28.48
N VAL A 111 -15.15 -33.83 27.75
CA VAL A 111 -16.28 -34.56 28.36
C VAL A 111 -15.82 -35.82 29.07
N THR A 112 -14.80 -36.53 28.55
CA THR A 112 -14.25 -37.75 29.20
C THR A 112 -13.39 -37.45 30.44
N LEU A 113 -12.81 -36.25 30.54
CA LEU A 113 -12.00 -35.81 31.69
C LEU A 113 -12.85 -35.32 32.88
N LYS A 114 -14.16 -35.19 32.70
CA LYS A 114 -15.11 -34.69 33.70
C LYS A 114 -15.93 -35.85 34.26
#